data_AF-A0A924NI52-F1
#
_entry.id   AF-A0A924NI52-F1
#
_cell.length_a   1.000
_cell.length_b   1.000
_cell.length_c   1.000
_cell.angle_alpha   90.00
_cell.angle_beta   90.00
_cell.angle_gamma   90.00
#
_symmetry.space_group_name_H-M   'P 1'
#
loop_
_entity.id
_entity.type
_entity.pdbx_description
1 polymer ?
#
loop_
_entity_poly.entity_id
_entity_poly.type
_entity_poly.pdbx_seq_one_letter_code
_entity_poly.pdbx_strand_id
1 'polypeptide(L)'
;MNPALQALLTIFIGVGGCIGYFYLSNLFLDKVLFPLTGPNIGRNITRGNMVRPWLFLFPALVLLGLYLAYPVFATLWLSFTQDAPGNTREFVGFANYAQMVTEDKFWESVKNNMIWLLVVPAMSTAFGVLAAQLTDRIWWGNIAKSLIFMPMAISFVGASVIW
;
A
#
# COMPACT_ATOMS: atom_id res chain seq x y z
N MET A 1 5.50 -24.02 -20.40
CA MET A 1 4.16 -23.47 -20.70
C MET A 1 4.36 -22.13 -21.38
N ASN A 2 3.68 -21.83 -22.50
CA ASN A 2 3.89 -20.58 -23.24
C ASN A 2 3.51 -19.36 -22.37
N PRO A 3 4.35 -18.30 -22.26
CA PRO A 3 4.05 -17.10 -21.47
C PRO A 3 2.69 -16.47 -21.79
N ALA A 4 2.28 -16.50 -23.06
CA ALA A 4 0.97 -16.00 -23.48
C ALA A 4 -0.18 -16.82 -22.89
N LEU A 5 -0.01 -18.14 -22.80
CA LEU A 5 -1.01 -19.04 -22.20
C LEU A 5 -1.09 -18.84 -20.68
N GLN A 6 0.05 -18.61 -20.01
CA GLN A 6 0.06 -18.28 -18.59
C GLN A 6 -0.64 -16.95 -18.30
N ALA A 7 -0.41 -15.92 -19.13
CA ALA A 7 -1.10 -14.64 -19.00
C ALA A 7 -2.62 -14.80 -19.15
N LEU A 8 -3.08 -15.52 -20.17
CA LEU A 8 -4.50 -15.79 -20.38
C LEU A 8 -5.13 -16.58 -19.22
N LEU A 9 -4.46 -17.62 -18.73
CA LEU A 9 -4.93 -18.39 -17.58
C LEU A 9 -5.01 -17.50 -16.32
N THR A 10 -4.03 -16.63 -16.10
CA THR A 10 -3.99 -15.73 -14.95
C THR A 10 -5.15 -14.73 -15.00
N ILE A 11 -5.42 -14.16 -16.18
CA ILE A 11 -6.57 -13.26 -16.39
C ILE A 11 -7.88 -14.00 -16.12
N PHE A 12 -8.05 -15.20 -16.69
CA PHE A 12 -9.29 -15.96 -16.53
C PHE A 12 -9.53 -16.35 -15.07
N ILE A 13 -8.50 -16.80 -14.37
CA ILE A 13 -8.56 -17.14 -12.94
C ILE A 13 -8.84 -15.89 -12.10
N GLY A 14 -8.15 -14.78 -12.37
CA GLY A 14 -8.32 -13.53 -11.63
C GLY A 14 -9.73 -12.96 -11.80
N VAL A 15 -10.16 -12.74 -13.04
CA VAL A 15 -11.48 -12.19 -13.35
C VAL A 15 -12.59 -13.16 -12.93
N GLY A 16 -12.46 -14.45 -13.23
CA GLY A 16 -13.41 -15.48 -12.82
C GLY A 16 -13.51 -15.60 -11.31
N GLY A 17 -12.39 -15.49 -10.59
CA GLY A 17 -12.33 -15.44 -9.14
C GLY A 17 -13.08 -14.24 -8.57
N CYS A 18 -12.89 -13.05 -9.14
CA CYS A 18 -13.62 -11.85 -8.73
C CYS A 18 -15.13 -11.98 -8.95
N ILE A 19 -15.55 -12.46 -10.11
CA ILE A 19 -16.98 -12.67 -10.44
C ILE A 19 -17.58 -13.73 -9.51
N GLY A 20 -16.87 -14.85 -9.33
CA GLY A 20 -17.29 -15.93 -8.45
C GLY A 20 -17.41 -15.46 -7.01
N TYR A 21 -16.44 -14.71 -6.51
CA TYR A 21 -16.47 -14.13 -5.17
C TYR A 21 -17.66 -13.18 -4.99
N PHE A 22 -17.90 -12.28 -5.95
CA PHE A 22 -19.04 -11.36 -5.92
C PHE A 22 -20.37 -12.11 -5.86
N TYR A 23 -20.56 -13.09 -6.76
CA TYR A 23 -21.81 -13.84 -6.85
C TYR A 23 -22.05 -14.70 -5.61
N LEU A 24 -21.05 -15.47 -5.18
CA LEU A 24 -21.14 -16.34 -4.00
C LEU A 24 -21.36 -15.52 -2.72
N SER A 25 -20.66 -14.40 -2.57
CA SER A 25 -20.82 -13.50 -1.43
C SER A 25 -22.23 -12.92 -1.33
N ASN A 26 -22.80 -12.47 -2.45
CA ASN A 26 -24.18 -11.98 -2.48
C ASN A 26 -25.21 -13.09 -2.27
N LEU A 27 -25.00 -14.25 -2.90
CA LEU A 27 -25.86 -15.42 -2.72
C LEU A 27 -25.90 -15.85 -1.25
N PHE A 28 -24.74 -15.88 -0.59
CA PHE A 28 -24.61 -16.22 0.82
C PHE A 28 -25.26 -15.17 1.73
N LEU A 29 -25.01 -13.87 1.48
CA LEU A 29 -25.62 -12.80 2.26
C LEU A 29 -27.15 -12.80 2.16
N ASP A 30 -27.68 -12.93 0.94
CA ASP A 30 -29.11 -12.70 0.68
C ASP A 30 -29.96 -13.94 0.90
N LYS A 31 -29.39 -15.16 0.82
CA LYS A 31 -30.13 -16.40 1.08
C LYS A 31 -29.88 -17.01 2.46
N VAL A 32 -28.70 -16.83 3.05
CA VAL A 32 -28.31 -17.51 4.30
C VAL A 32 -28.32 -16.57 5.49
N LEU A 33 -27.62 -15.43 5.40
CA LEU A 33 -27.45 -14.52 6.54
C LEU A 33 -28.64 -13.58 6.75
N PHE A 34 -29.13 -12.94 5.69
CA PHE A 34 -30.17 -11.91 5.74
C PHE A 34 -31.25 -12.16 4.68
N PRO A 35 -32.06 -13.23 4.82
CA PRO A 35 -33.09 -13.56 3.84
C PRO A 35 -34.10 -12.41 3.68
N LEU A 36 -34.42 -12.12 2.42
CA LEU A 36 -35.40 -11.10 2.01
C LEU A 36 -36.86 -11.60 2.14
N THR A 37 -37.08 -12.75 2.76
CA THR A 37 -38.39 -13.37 3.00
C THR A 37 -38.65 -13.52 4.50
N GLY A 38 -39.87 -13.17 4.93
CA GLY A 38 -40.32 -13.32 6.33
C GLY A 38 -40.84 -12.01 6.96
N PRO A 39 -41.10 -12.00 8.28
CA PRO A 39 -41.68 -10.85 8.97
C PRO A 39 -40.68 -9.70 9.24
N ASN A 40 -39.37 -9.91 9.07
CA ASN A 40 -38.31 -8.97 9.47
C ASN A 40 -37.50 -8.37 8.29
N ILE A 41 -38.11 -8.27 7.10
CA ILE A 41 -37.42 -7.88 5.85
C ILE A 41 -36.68 -6.54 5.98
N GLY A 42 -37.33 -5.53 6.56
CA GLY A 42 -36.72 -4.20 6.73
C GLY A 42 -35.40 -4.23 7.51
N ARG A 43 -35.35 -5.02 8.60
CA ARG A 43 -34.14 -5.16 9.43
C ARG A 43 -33.03 -5.95 8.71
N ASN A 44 -33.40 -6.97 7.94
CA ASN A 44 -32.45 -7.78 7.18
C ASN A 44 -31.80 -6.99 6.06
N ILE A 45 -32.55 -6.13 5.36
CA ILE A 45 -32.02 -5.23 4.32
C ILE A 45 -30.98 -4.27 4.92
N THR A 46 -31.31 -3.62 6.04
CA THR A 46 -30.37 -2.70 6.70
C THR A 46 -29.07 -3.40 7.09
N ARG A 47 -29.15 -4.59 7.71
CA ARG A 47 -27.96 -5.35 8.11
C ARG A 47 -27.15 -5.88 6.91
N GLY A 48 -27.82 -6.38 5.87
CA GLY A 48 -27.17 -6.82 4.64
C GLY A 48 -26.37 -5.69 3.98
N ASN A 49 -26.97 -4.49 3.88
CA ASN A 49 -26.31 -3.32 3.33
C ASN A 49 -25.12 -2.84 4.18
N MET A 50 -25.15 -3.04 5.51
CA MET A 50 -24.03 -2.71 6.38
C MET A 50 -22.86 -3.71 6.24
N VAL A 51 -23.15 -5.01 6.06
CA VAL A 51 -22.11 -6.07 6.02
C VAL A 51 -21.51 -6.25 4.62
N ARG A 52 -22.30 -6.08 3.56
CA ARG A 52 -21.90 -6.32 2.17
C ARG A 52 -20.61 -5.60 1.75
N PRO A 53 -20.38 -4.32 2.09
CA PRO A 53 -19.13 -3.63 1.76
C PRO A 53 -17.91 -4.28 2.41
N TRP A 54 -18.00 -4.68 3.68
CA TRP A 54 -16.90 -5.31 4.42
C TRP A 54 -16.56 -6.68 3.85
N LEU A 55 -17.55 -7.44 3.40
CA LEU A 55 -17.32 -8.70 2.72
C LEU A 55 -16.51 -8.47 1.44
N PHE A 56 -16.86 -7.49 0.60
CA PHE A 56 -16.08 -7.21 -0.61
C PHE A 56 -14.68 -6.66 -0.35
N LEU A 57 -14.49 -5.92 0.75
CA LEU A 57 -13.17 -5.45 1.17
C LEU A 57 -12.32 -6.55 1.80
N PHE A 58 -12.94 -7.60 2.35
CA PHE A 58 -12.26 -8.67 3.08
C PHE A 58 -11.01 -9.24 2.38
N PRO A 59 -11.06 -9.69 1.11
CA PRO A 59 -9.87 -10.26 0.46
C PRO A 59 -8.73 -9.25 0.33
N ALA A 60 -9.04 -7.98 0.03
CA ALA A 60 -8.04 -6.93 -0.02
C ALA A 60 -7.44 -6.65 1.37
N LEU A 61 -8.28 -6.58 2.41
CA LEU A 61 -7.84 -6.39 3.79
C LEU A 61 -6.99 -7.55 4.30
N VAL A 62 -7.30 -8.79 3.92
CA VAL A 62 -6.49 -9.97 4.26
C VAL A 62 -5.11 -9.88 3.60
N LEU A 63 -5.06 -9.55 2.30
CA LEU A 63 -3.78 -9.40 1.59
C LEU A 63 -2.95 -8.25 2.15
N LEU A 64 -3.56 -7.08 2.38
CA LEU A 64 -2.90 -5.95 3.03
C LEU A 64 -2.45 -6.32 4.45
N GLY A 65 -3.28 -7.05 5.19
CA GLY A 65 -2.96 -7.55 6.52
C GLY A 65 -1.73 -8.45 6.51
N LEU A 66 -1.64 -9.41 5.59
CA LEU A 66 -0.55 -10.36 5.50
C LEU A 66 0.75 -9.77 4.93
N TYR A 67 0.66 -8.91 3.91
CA TYR A 67 1.84 -8.39 3.22
C TYR A 67 2.34 -7.05 3.76
N LEU A 68 1.49 -6.26 4.42
CA LEU A 68 1.85 -4.95 4.93
C LEU A 68 1.79 -4.89 6.45
N ALA A 69 0.66 -5.28 7.06
CA ALA A 69 0.48 -5.13 8.50
C ALA A 69 1.30 -6.15 9.32
N TYR A 70 1.26 -7.42 8.92
CA TYR A 70 2.02 -8.49 9.56
C TYR A 70 3.53 -8.19 9.64
N PRO A 71 4.24 -7.82 8.55
CA PRO A 71 5.66 -7.52 8.67
C PRO A 71 5.94 -6.31 9.55
N VAL A 72 5.04 -5.33 9.64
CA VAL A 72 5.18 -4.20 10.59
C VAL A 72 5.14 -4.69 12.03
N PHE A 73 4.17 -5.53 12.40
CA PHE A 73 4.13 -6.08 13.76
C PHE A 73 5.29 -7.04 14.03
N ALA A 74 5.70 -7.82 13.03
CA ALA A 74 6.85 -8.69 13.13
C ALA A 74 8.13 -7.89 13.36
N THR A 75 8.39 -6.81 12.61
CA THR A 75 9.58 -5.97 12.80
C THR A 75 9.56 -5.24 14.13
N LEU A 76 8.38 -4.79 14.59
CA LEU A 76 8.21 -4.23 15.93
C LEU A 76 8.49 -5.26 17.02
N TRP A 77 8.09 -6.52 16.87
CA TRP A 77 8.46 -7.56 17.83
C TRP A 77 9.97 -7.83 17.78
N LEU A 78 10.53 -7.94 16.58
CA LEU A 78 11.94 -8.23 16.36
C LEU A 78 12.85 -7.13 16.94
N SER A 79 12.42 -5.87 16.98
CA SER A 79 13.21 -4.77 17.55
C SER A 79 13.41 -4.89 19.07
N PHE A 80 12.57 -5.66 19.77
CA PHE A 80 12.76 -5.99 21.20
C PHE A 80 13.61 -7.25 21.42
N THR A 81 14.09 -7.88 20.35
CA THR A 81 14.89 -9.09 20.41
C THR A 81 16.30 -8.88 19.85
N GLN A 82 17.24 -9.69 20.30
CA GLN A 82 18.59 -9.75 19.74
C GLN A 82 18.91 -11.17 19.27
N ASP A 83 19.71 -11.27 18.21
CA ASP A 83 20.23 -12.55 17.73
C ASP A 83 21.38 -13.00 18.64
N ALA A 84 21.21 -14.18 19.25
CA ALA A 84 22.18 -14.81 20.11
C ALA A 84 22.84 -16.01 19.41
N PRO A 85 24.04 -16.44 19.84
CA PRO A 85 24.70 -17.62 19.29
C PRO A 85 23.78 -18.85 19.27
N GLY A 86 23.93 -19.68 18.25
CA GLY A 86 23.12 -20.89 18.09
C GLY A 86 21.74 -20.66 17.45
N ASN A 87 21.54 -19.55 16.73
CA ASN A 87 20.28 -19.20 16.06
C ASN A 87 19.11 -19.05 17.06
N THR A 88 19.44 -18.62 18.28
CA THR A 88 18.46 -18.35 19.33
C THR A 88 18.19 -16.85 19.37
N ARG A 89 16.97 -16.48 19.76
CA ARG A 89 16.53 -15.09 19.79
C ARG A 89 16.16 -14.74 21.22
N GLU A 90 16.91 -13.81 21.81
CA GLU A 90 16.71 -13.40 23.20
C GLU A 90 15.88 -12.12 23.25
N PHE A 91 14.92 -12.06 24.18
CA PHE A 91 14.13 -10.86 24.41
C PHE A 91 14.93 -9.90 25.31
N VAL A 92 15.28 -8.73 24.77
CA VAL A 92 16.10 -7.70 25.45
C VAL A 92 15.31 -6.45 25.82
N GLY A 93 14.01 -6.42 25.54
CA GLY A 93 13.17 -5.25 25.77
C GLY A 93 13.74 -4.03 25.05
N PHE A 94 13.96 -2.94 25.77
CA PHE A 94 14.36 -1.65 25.18
C PHE A 94 15.87 -1.46 24.99
N ALA A 95 16.71 -2.49 25.23
CA ALA A 95 18.16 -2.35 25.14
C ALA A 95 18.64 -1.86 23.76
N ASN A 96 18.06 -2.39 22.67
CA ASN A 96 18.36 -1.97 21.30
C ASN A 96 18.07 -0.48 21.08
N TYR A 97 16.98 0.04 21.65
CA TYR A 97 16.61 1.45 21.54
C TYR A 97 17.53 2.36 22.36
N ALA A 98 17.94 1.93 23.56
CA ALA A 98 18.89 2.67 24.38
C ALA A 98 20.25 2.81 23.66
N GLN A 99 20.74 1.72 23.07
CA GLN A 99 21.96 1.72 22.27
C GLN A 99 21.83 2.65 21.06
N MET A 100 20.73 2.56 20.30
CA MET A 100 20.49 3.38 19.12
C MET A 100 20.50 4.88 19.42
N VAL A 101 19.90 5.30 20.54
CA VAL A 101 19.84 6.71 20.93
C VAL A 101 21.20 7.26 21.38
N THR A 102 22.10 6.40 21.88
CA THR A 102 23.47 6.80 22.25
C THR A 102 24.43 6.87 21.06
N GLU A 103 24.03 6.41 19.88
CA GLU A 103 24.91 6.34 18.71
C GLU A 103 24.84 7.63 17.88
N ASP A 104 25.97 8.33 17.72
CA ASP A 104 26.03 9.60 16.97
C ASP A 104 25.55 9.46 15.51
N LYS A 105 25.86 8.33 14.88
CA LYS A 105 25.45 8.03 13.49
C LYS A 105 23.93 7.93 13.35
N PHE A 106 23.22 7.47 14.39
CA PHE A 106 21.77 7.44 14.37
C PHE A 106 21.20 8.84 14.22
N TRP A 107 21.68 9.80 15.02
CA TRP A 107 21.22 11.18 14.97
C TRP A 107 21.62 11.90 13.68
N GLU A 108 22.81 11.61 13.15
CA GLU A 108 23.22 12.11 11.83
C GLU A 108 22.25 11.62 10.74
N SER A 109 21.94 10.32 10.72
CA SER A 109 20.97 9.74 9.78
C SER A 109 19.58 10.35 9.94
N VAL A 110 19.08 10.47 11.18
CA VAL A 110 17.76 11.08 11.46
C VAL A 110 17.71 12.52 10.97
N LYS A 111 18.73 13.32 11.26
CA LYS A 111 18.79 14.72 10.82
C LYS A 111 18.81 14.83 9.30
N ASN A 112 19.65 14.03 8.63
CA ASN A 112 19.74 14.05 7.17
C ASN A 112 18.41 13.62 6.52
N ASN A 113 17.78 12.56 7.02
CA ASN A 113 16.47 12.12 6.55
C ASN A 113 15.39 13.17 6.81
N MET A 114 15.40 13.85 7.96
CA MET A 114 14.43 14.89 8.28
C MET A 114 14.58 16.12 7.37
N ILE A 115 15.82 16.55 7.11
CA ILE A 115 16.10 17.63 6.15
C ILE A 115 15.61 17.23 4.77
N TRP A 116 15.91 16.00 4.32
CA TRP A 116 15.48 15.51 3.02
C TRP A 116 13.94 15.45 2.90
N LEU A 117 13.27 14.92 3.92
CA LEU A 117 11.81 14.81 4.01
C LEU A 117 11.10 16.16 3.98
N LEU A 118 11.70 17.21 4.55
CA LEU A 118 11.11 18.54 4.57
C LEU A 118 11.46 19.34 3.31
N VAL A 119 12.74 19.40 2.96
CA VAL A 119 13.25 20.30 1.91
C VAL A 119 12.87 19.78 0.54
N VAL A 120 13.04 18.48 0.26
CA VAL A 120 12.82 17.95 -1.10
C VAL A 120 11.35 18.08 -1.52
N PRO A 121 10.36 17.57 -0.76
CA PRO A 121 8.96 17.75 -1.12
C PRO A 121 8.54 19.22 -1.17
N ALA A 122 8.97 20.05 -0.22
CA ALA A 122 8.62 21.47 -0.23
C ALA A 122 9.12 22.19 -1.49
N MET A 123 10.39 22.00 -1.85
CA MET A 123 10.98 22.60 -3.05
C MET A 123 10.37 22.00 -4.32
N SER A 124 10.18 20.67 -4.39
CA SER A 124 9.53 20.00 -5.53
C SER A 124 8.10 20.50 -5.75
N THR A 125 7.31 20.66 -4.68
CA THR A 125 5.95 21.22 -4.78
C THR A 125 5.98 22.70 -5.18
N ALA A 126 6.87 23.51 -4.59
CA ALA A 126 7.00 24.92 -4.93
C ALA A 126 7.33 25.10 -6.42
N PHE A 127 8.37 24.43 -6.92
CA PHE A 127 8.73 24.48 -8.34
C PHE A 127 7.68 23.84 -9.24
N GLY A 128 7.04 22.75 -8.82
CA GLY A 128 5.96 22.10 -9.56
C GLY A 128 4.76 23.02 -9.80
N VAL A 129 4.33 23.75 -8.77
CA VAL A 129 3.24 24.74 -8.88
C VAL A 129 3.65 25.92 -9.75
N LEU A 130 4.87 26.44 -9.59
CA LEU A 130 5.38 27.51 -10.45
C LEU A 130 5.41 27.10 -11.93
N ALA A 131 5.93 25.90 -12.22
CA ALA A 131 5.96 25.35 -13.58
C ALA A 131 4.54 25.13 -14.14
N ALA A 132 3.60 24.64 -13.33
CA ALA A 132 2.20 24.50 -13.73
C ALA A 132 1.59 25.85 -14.13
N GLN A 133 1.76 26.88 -13.29
CA GLN A 133 1.24 28.22 -13.56
C GLN A 133 1.84 28.87 -14.82
N LEU A 134 3.13 28.66 -15.07
CA LEU A 134 3.80 29.16 -16.28
C LEU A 134 3.30 28.44 -17.53
N THR A 135 3.18 27.11 -17.48
CA THR A 135 2.75 26.31 -18.63
C THR A 135 1.29 26.54 -19.02
N ASP A 136 0.41 26.91 -18.08
CA ASP A 136 -0.98 27.28 -18.37
C ASP A 136 -1.13 28.55 -19.22
N ARG A 137 -0.11 29.42 -19.25
CA ARG A 137 -0.13 30.67 -20.02
C ARG A 137 0.42 30.53 -21.44
N ILE A 138 0.93 29.35 -21.80
CA ILE A 138 1.65 29.12 -23.05
C ILE A 138 0.76 28.34 -24.03
N TRP A 139 0.71 28.77 -25.30
CA TRP A 139 -0.13 28.13 -26.33
C TRP A 139 0.23 26.65 -26.62
N TRP A 140 1.48 26.25 -26.35
CA TRP A 140 1.99 24.88 -26.41
C TRP A 140 2.17 24.23 -25.03
N GLY A 141 1.45 24.72 -24.01
CA GLY A 141 1.56 24.27 -22.62
C GLY A 141 1.39 22.76 -22.41
N ASN A 142 0.59 22.09 -23.25
CA ASN A 142 0.43 20.63 -23.21
C ASN A 142 1.73 19.87 -23.52
N ILE A 143 2.54 20.36 -24.46
CA ILE A 143 3.84 19.75 -24.79
C ILE A 143 4.82 20.00 -23.65
N ALA A 144 4.86 21.21 -23.10
CA ALA A 144 5.72 21.57 -21.98
C ALA A 144 5.43 20.72 -20.74
N LYS A 145 4.15 20.52 -20.38
CA LYS A 145 3.75 19.64 -19.28
C LYS A 145 4.23 18.21 -19.49
N SER A 146 4.03 17.65 -20.69
CA SER A 146 4.48 16.29 -21.01
C SER A 146 5.99 16.10 -20.85
N LEU A 147 6.82 17.08 -21.25
CA LEU A 147 8.28 17.02 -21.06
C LEU A 147 8.68 17.10 -19.58
N ILE A 148 8.03 17.97 -18.81
CA ILE A 148 8.29 18.12 -17.36
C ILE A 148 7.92 16.84 -16.60
N PHE A 149 6.85 16.15 -17.02
CA PHE A 149 6.36 14.94 -16.37
C PHE A 149 6.97 13.65 -16.94
N MET A 150 7.67 13.69 -18.08
CA MET A 150 8.31 12.53 -18.71
C MET A 150 9.22 11.74 -17.76
N PRO A 151 10.05 12.36 -16.90
CA PRO A 151 10.93 11.61 -16.00
C PRO A 151 10.20 10.71 -15.01
N MET A 152 8.91 10.96 -14.71
CA MET A 152 8.12 10.08 -13.82
C MET A 152 7.89 8.68 -14.42
N ALA A 153 8.11 8.51 -15.73
CA ALA A 153 8.06 7.20 -16.39
C ALA A 153 9.36 6.39 -16.22
N ILE A 154 10.45 7.02 -15.77
CA ILE A 154 11.74 6.36 -15.56
C ILE A 154 11.71 5.64 -14.21
N SER A 155 12.15 4.38 -14.18
CA SER A 155 12.32 3.61 -12.94
C SER A 155 13.31 4.28 -11.99
N PHE A 156 13.07 4.20 -10.68
CA PHE A 156 14.02 4.67 -9.67
C PHE A 156 15.42 4.08 -9.83
N VAL A 157 15.54 2.82 -10.28
CA VAL A 157 16.85 2.17 -10.54
C VAL A 157 17.55 2.82 -11.74
N GLY A 158 16.80 3.19 -12.78
CA GLY A 158 17.38 3.91 -13.92
C GLY A 158 17.78 5.34 -13.54
N ALA A 159 16.93 6.01 -12.76
CA ALA A 159 17.21 7.35 -12.24
C ALA A 159 18.47 7.38 -11.36
N SER A 160 18.70 6.36 -10.52
CA SER A 160 19.88 6.30 -9.65
C SER A 160 21.20 6.05 -10.36
N VAL A 161 21.19 5.58 -11.61
CA VAL A 161 22.41 5.42 -12.42
C VAL A 161 22.77 6.72 -13.16
N ILE A 162 21.78 7.57 -13.43
CA ILE A 162 21.97 8.83 -14.16
C ILE A 162 22.59 9.91 -13.25
N TRP A 163 22.31 9.86 -11.95
CA TRP A 163 22.73 10.86 -10.95
C TRP A 163 23.94 10.38 -10.16
#